data_AF-A0A552KGA5-F1
#
_entry.id   AF-A0A552KGA5-F1
#
_cell.length_a   1.000
_cell.length_b   1.000
_cell.length_c   1.000
_cell.angle_alpha   90.00
_cell.angle_beta   90.00
_cell.angle_gamma   90.00
#
_symmetry.space_group_name_H-M   'P 1'
#
loop_
_entity.id
_entity.type
_entity.pdbx_description
1 polymer ?
#
loop_
_entity_poly.entity_id
_entity_poly.type
_entity_poly.pdbx_seq_one_letter_code
_entity_poly.pdbx_strand_id
1 'polypeptide(L)'
;MRELIQSIDQAITVAEQMRETKISTRIEGLISVLKTIKSQALAGQLPPSQGIVTLGLAREVADWIDSLDSPLLKAVGKVEREYQKY
;
A
#
# COMPACT_ATOMS: atom_id res chain seq x y z
N MET A 1 -3.26 13.13 -6.14
CA MET A 1 -3.07 12.09 -7.18
C MET A 1 -1.61 11.69 -7.39
N ARG A 2 -0.72 12.58 -7.85
CA ARG A 2 0.70 12.25 -8.10
C ARG A 2 1.42 11.68 -6.87
N GLU A 3 1.19 12.28 -5.70
CA GLU A 3 1.78 11.83 -4.43
C GLU A 3 1.27 10.45 -3.99
N LEU A 4 -0.02 10.16 -4.23
CA LEU A 4 -0.61 8.84 -3.99
C LEU A 4 0.08 7.79 -4.86
N ILE A 5 0.19 8.02 -6.18
CA ILE A 5 0.88 7.09 -7.09
C ILE A 5 2.32 6.85 -6.65
N GLN A 6 3.06 7.90 -6.30
CA GLN A 6 4.44 7.78 -5.83
C GLN A 6 4.54 6.99 -4.51
N SER A 7 3.59 7.17 -3.60
CA SER A 7 3.55 6.39 -2.35
C SER A 7 3.25 4.91 -2.60
N ILE A 8 2.38 4.60 -3.56
CA ILE A 8 2.08 3.23 -3.96
C ILE A 8 3.30 2.57 -4.59
N ASP A 9 4.01 3.28 -5.47
CA ASP A 9 5.26 2.78 -6.07
C ASP A 9 6.31 2.46 -5.00
N GLN A 10 6.48 3.35 -4.02
CA GLN A 10 7.38 3.12 -2.90
C GLN A 10 6.98 1.88 -2.08
N ALA A 11 5.68 1.69 -1.82
CA ALA A 11 5.19 0.52 -1.10
C ALA A 11 5.41 -0.79 -1.87
N ILE A 12 5.23 -0.78 -3.20
CA ILE A 12 5.52 -1.93 -4.06
C ILE A 12 7.01 -2.27 -4.00
N THR A 13 7.91 -1.28 -4.12
CA THR A 13 9.35 -1.51 -4.04
C THR A 13 9.76 -2.14 -2.71
N VAL A 14 9.24 -1.63 -1.58
CA VAL A 14 9.53 -2.19 -0.26
C VAL A 14 8.99 -3.62 -0.11
N ALA A 15 7.78 -3.88 -0.63
CA ALA A 15 7.20 -5.22 -0.60
C ALA A 15 8.00 -6.22 -1.46
N GLU A 16 8.48 -5.80 -2.63
CA GLU A 16 9.33 -6.64 -3.49
C GLU A 16 10.68 -6.94 -2.84
N GLN A 17 11.34 -5.96 -2.21
CA GLN A 17 12.56 -6.17 -1.43
C GLN A 17 12.35 -7.16 -0.27
N MET A 18 11.21 -7.06 0.43
CA MET A 18 10.87 -8.04 1.47
C MET A 18 10.61 -9.43 0.89
N ARG A 19 10.00 -9.54 -0.29
CA ARG A 19 9.76 -10.83 -0.95
C ARG A 19 11.06 -11.59 -1.23
N GLU A 20 12.14 -10.87 -1.58
CA GLU A 20 13.47 -11.46 -1.82
C GLU A 20 14.05 -12.11 -0.57
N THR A 21 13.71 -11.59 0.61
CA THR A 21 14.21 -12.10 1.91
C THR A 21 13.27 -13.11 2.57
N LYS A 22 11.97 -13.06 2.25
CA LYS A 22 10.92 -13.95 2.80
C LYS A 22 9.84 -14.17 1.76
N ILE A 23 9.81 -15.36 1.15
CA ILE A 23 8.72 -15.75 0.24
C ILE A 23 7.45 -15.92 1.08
N SER A 24 6.44 -15.11 0.81
CA SER A 24 5.17 -15.10 1.54
C SER A 24 4.03 -14.77 0.58
N THR A 25 3.01 -15.63 0.57
CA THR A 25 1.76 -15.39 -0.18
C THR A 25 1.08 -14.09 0.24
N ARG A 26 1.26 -13.66 1.49
CA ARG A 26 0.76 -12.38 2.01
C ARG A 26 1.43 -11.18 1.33
N ILE A 27 2.74 -11.25 1.10
CA ILE A 27 3.50 -10.19 0.41
C ILE A 27 3.07 -10.11 -1.06
N GLU A 28 2.90 -11.26 -1.72
CA GLU A 28 2.43 -11.30 -3.11
C GLU A 28 1.00 -10.75 -3.25
N GLY A 29 0.11 -11.11 -2.33
CA GLY A 29 -1.24 -10.56 -2.25
C GLY A 29 -1.24 -9.04 -2.10
N LEU A 30 -0.42 -8.51 -1.17
CA LEU A 30 -0.28 -7.07 -0.98
C LEU A 30 0.26 -6.37 -2.24
N ILE A 31 1.28 -6.92 -2.90
CA ILE A 31 1.82 -6.35 -4.14
C ILE A 31 0.73 -6.30 -5.22
N SER A 32 -0.09 -7.35 -5.33
CA SER A 32 -1.20 -7.39 -6.28
C SER A 32 -2.22 -6.28 -5.99
N VAL A 33 -2.64 -6.14 -4.73
CA VAL A 33 -3.57 -5.09 -4.28
C VAL A 33 -3.00 -3.70 -4.58
N LEU A 34 -1.74 -3.44 -4.24
CA LEU A 34 -1.09 -2.15 -4.52
C LEU A 34 -1.05 -1.84 -6.04
N LYS A 35 -0.76 -2.84 -6.88
CA LYS A 35 -0.79 -2.69 -8.35
C LYS A 35 -2.20 -2.40 -8.87
N THR A 36 -3.23 -3.05 -8.32
CA THR A 36 -4.63 -2.77 -8.66
C THR A 36 -5.02 -1.34 -8.28
N ILE A 37 -4.71 -0.90 -7.06
CA ILE A 37 -4.99 0.47 -6.61
C ILE A 37 -4.27 1.49 -7.48
N LYS A 38 -2.99 1.25 -7.83
CA LYS A 38 -2.24 2.09 -8.77
C LYS A 38 -2.94 2.19 -10.11
N SER A 39 -3.37 1.07 -10.67
CA SER A 39 -4.06 1.03 -11.96
C SER A 39 -5.38 1.81 -11.92
N GLN A 40 -6.19 1.64 -10.87
CA GLN A 40 -7.43 2.39 -10.67
C GLN A 40 -7.16 3.89 -10.52
N ALA A 41 -6.14 4.29 -9.77
CA ALA A 41 -5.77 5.69 -9.58
C ALA A 41 -5.32 6.34 -10.90
N LEU A 42 -4.51 5.63 -11.71
CA LEU A 42 -4.09 6.10 -13.03
C LEU A 42 -5.25 6.20 -14.02
N ALA A 43 -6.23 5.30 -13.93
CA ALA A 43 -7.43 5.32 -14.75
C ALA A 43 -8.48 6.35 -14.28
N GLY A 44 -8.25 7.06 -13.17
CA GLY A 44 -9.25 7.94 -12.56
C GLY A 44 -10.48 7.20 -11.99
N GLN A 45 -10.35 5.89 -11.78
CA GLN A 45 -11.39 4.99 -11.27
C GLN A 45 -11.29 4.75 -9.77
N LEU A 46 -10.22 5.23 -9.13
CA LEU A 46 -10.10 5.17 -7.68
C LEU A 46 -11.01 6.24 -7.06
N PRO A 47 -12.06 5.85 -6.30
CA PRO A 47 -12.95 6.81 -5.67
C PRO A 47 -12.17 7.65 -4.66
N PRO A 48 -12.50 8.95 -4.52
CA PRO A 48 -11.88 9.80 -3.51
C PRO A 48 -12.22 9.27 -2.11
N SER A 49 -11.28 9.42 -1.19
CA SER A 49 -11.44 8.92 0.18
C SER A 49 -12.48 9.71 0.98
N GLN A 50 -12.75 10.95 0.55
CA GLN A 50 -13.52 11.95 1.28
C GLN A 50 -12.99 12.19 2.72
N GLY A 51 -11.71 11.85 2.98
CA GLY A 51 -11.07 11.94 4.29
C GLY A 51 -11.52 10.89 5.33
N ILE A 52 -12.46 9.99 4.98
CA ILE A 52 -13.03 9.01 5.92
C ILE A 52 -12.83 7.56 5.46
N VAL A 53 -12.67 7.32 4.16
CA VAL A 53 -12.44 5.99 3.59
C VAL A 53 -10.95 5.68 3.60
N THR A 54 -10.60 4.47 4.03
CA THR A 54 -9.23 3.93 4.01
C THR A 54 -9.16 2.76 3.03
N LEU A 55 -7.97 2.48 2.51
CA LEU A 55 -7.72 1.31 1.66
C LEU A 55 -7.58 0.00 2.47
N GLY A 56 -7.44 0.11 3.79
CA GLY A 56 -7.28 -1.03 4.71
C GLY A 56 -5.88 -1.65 4.69
N LEU A 57 -4.94 -1.09 3.93
CA LEU A 57 -3.59 -1.63 3.72
C LEU A 57 -2.79 -1.69 5.03
N ALA A 58 -2.87 -0.64 5.85
CA ALA A 58 -2.13 -0.60 7.11
C ALA A 58 -2.63 -1.65 8.11
N ARG A 59 -3.95 -1.88 8.16
CA ARG A 59 -4.57 -2.90 9.00
C ARG A 59 -4.18 -4.30 8.54
N GLU A 60 -4.36 -4.57 7.25
CA GLU A 60 -4.01 -5.85 6.62
C GLU A 60 -2.55 -6.22 6.90
N VAL A 61 -1.60 -5.28 6.73
CA VAL A 61 -0.17 -5.55 6.98
C VAL A 61 0.13 -5.73 8.46
N ALA A 62 -0.50 -4.94 9.35
CA ALA A 62 -0.29 -5.03 10.79
C ALA A 62 -0.67 -6.41 11.36
N ASP A 63 -1.66 -7.10 10.76
CA ASP A 63 -2.14 -8.40 11.22
C ASP A 63 -1.12 -9.54 11.07
N TRP A 64 -0.10 -9.39 10.23
CA TRP A 64 0.86 -10.46 9.95
C TRP A 64 2.32 -10.05 9.95
N ILE A 65 2.63 -8.76 10.04
CA ILE A 65 4.00 -8.29 10.07
C ILE A 65 4.61 -8.52 11.44
N ASP A 66 5.86 -8.98 11.48
CA ASP A 66 6.54 -9.34 12.73
C ASP A 66 6.90 -8.11 13.60
N SER A 67 6.88 -6.90 13.03
CA SER A 67 7.22 -5.65 13.72
C SER A 67 6.42 -4.46 13.20
N LEU A 68 5.90 -3.66 14.12
CA LEU A 68 5.23 -2.38 13.83
C LEU A 68 6.19 -1.32 13.28
N ASP A 69 7.49 -1.50 13.47
CA ASP A 69 8.51 -0.64 12.89
C ASP A 69 8.92 -1.03 11.47
N SER A 70 8.29 -2.07 10.91
CA SER A 70 8.58 -2.59 9.58
C SER A 70 8.55 -1.49 8.51
N PRO A 71 9.56 -1.43 7.64
CA PRO A 71 9.55 -0.54 6.48
C PRO A 71 8.28 -0.68 5.65
N LEU A 72 7.73 -1.89 5.53
CA LEU A 72 6.52 -2.15 4.79
C LEU A 72 5.29 -1.52 5.45
N LEU A 73 5.15 -1.66 6.78
CA LEU A 73 4.04 -1.04 7.51
C LEU A 73 4.08 0.49 7.39
N LYS A 74 5.29 1.08 7.48
CA LYS A 74 5.50 2.53 7.27
C LYS A 74 5.13 2.96 5.85
N ALA A 75 5.48 2.17 4.85
CA ALA A 75 5.19 2.45 3.45
C ALA A 75 3.67 2.40 3.17
N VAL A 76 2.97 1.34 3.59
CA VAL A 76 1.51 1.27 3.40
C VAL A 76 0.75 2.32 4.21
N GLY A 77 1.24 2.67 5.40
CA GLY A 77 0.68 3.77 6.18
C GLY A 77 0.84 5.13 5.50
N LYS A 78 1.89 5.32 4.69
CA LYS A 78 2.02 6.52 3.84
C LYS A 78 1.00 6.51 2.71
N VAL A 79 0.75 5.37 2.07
CA VAL A 79 -0.29 5.24 1.03
C VAL A 79 -1.66 5.63 1.58
N GLU A 80 -2.02 5.15 2.77
CA GLU A 80 -3.27 5.51 3.44
C GLU A 80 -3.39 7.02 3.67
N ARG A 81 -2.33 7.66 4.18
CA ARG A 81 -2.33 9.11 4.41
C ARG A 81 -2.47 9.91 3.12
N GLU A 82 -1.81 9.50 2.05
CA GLU A 82 -1.95 10.18 0.75
C GLU A 82 -3.30 9.91 0.10
N TYR A 83 -3.89 8.74 0.34
CA TYR A 83 -5.24 8.43 -0.11
C TYR A 83 -6.28 9.28 0.63
N GLN A 84 -6.14 9.48 1.93
CA GLN A 84 -7.04 10.32 2.74
C GLN A 84 -7.04 11.80 2.35
N LYS A 85 -5.97 12.29 1.73
CA LYS A 85 -5.89 13.66 1.19
C LYS A 85 -6.51 13.78 -0.20
N TYR A 86 -6.74 12.65 -0.88
CA TYR A 86 -7.36 12.56 -2.19
C TYR A 86 -8.88 12.35 -2.07
#